data_AF-A0A5C6DV43-F1
#
_entry.id   AF-A0A5C6DV43-F1
#
_cell.length_a   1.000
_cell.length_b   1.000
_cell.length_c   1.000
_cell.angle_alpha   90.00
_cell.angle_beta   90.00
_cell.angle_gamma   90.00
#
_symmetry.space_group_name_H-M   'P 1'
#
loop_
_entity.id
_entity.type
_entity.pdbx_description
1 polymer ?
#
loop_
_entity_poly.entity_id
_entity_poly.type
_entity_poly.pdbx_seq_one_letter_code
_entity_poly.pdbx_strand_id
1 'polypeptide(L)'
;MITEVESSTATSQLLPPAIVDRCFLINLDRREDRLREWMRQLPQPWPFPKPERFAAIDGRRVPTPPQWRAGNGAWGCYRSHALILEKCLIEGGDSYVVFEDDAGFIDGFPKLFHQYVASLPTDWGLAYLGGQHLFAGKHPPVKINDQVFRPYNVNRTHAFMVRGREAMKTIYRHLHASDWKTKHHIDHHLGRLIQRRYELMQGKSIEKESVAVYAPDRWLVGQLPTKSNICGRKWDQTRFFNDARNADHSDTPFFAVLGPHRSGTSCVAMVMHHLGVHMGNQLGGYEATGGGEAVGLANLCEKAMRFPATDPTIADEELVRRLKSFVINKKAEAKRDNTVAGGKYPHLCRFADHLYQAIGESLRIVTIDRPIEASIRSLQARSKKHRGQWFAADDETCDRLQRSLLEHREQFIQSHPNTPVHRVDFQVLCDDPRTEVQELVDFLGINPSDEEFDAAVDHVNPELRKHG
;
A
#
# COMPACT_ATOMS: atom_id res chain seq x y z
N MET A 1 -13.08 43.58 62.24
CA MET A 1 -13.41 42.67 61.13
C MET A 1 -12.80 43.27 59.88
N ILE A 2 -11.63 42.79 59.50
CA ILE A 2 -10.94 43.13 58.26
C ILE A 2 -11.17 41.92 57.36
N THR A 3 -11.90 42.11 56.26
CA THR A 3 -12.10 41.06 55.25
C THR A 3 -11.01 41.19 54.20
N GLU A 4 -10.11 40.20 54.16
CA GLU A 4 -9.15 39.99 53.09
C GLU A 4 -9.86 39.60 51.80
N VAL A 5 -9.44 40.21 50.70
CA VAL A 5 -9.82 39.83 49.34
C VAL A 5 -8.70 38.95 48.81
N GLU A 6 -8.94 37.65 48.71
CA GLU A 6 -8.03 36.71 48.06
C GLU A 6 -7.96 37.01 46.56
N SER A 7 -6.77 37.34 46.06
CA SER A 7 -6.49 37.44 44.63
C SER A 7 -6.14 36.05 44.08
N SER A 8 -7.01 35.50 43.24
CA SER A 8 -6.71 34.27 42.51
C SER A 8 -5.77 34.59 41.34
N THR A 9 -4.48 34.37 41.52
CA THR A 9 -3.51 34.33 40.43
C THR A 9 -3.77 33.10 39.57
N ALA A 10 -4.46 33.30 38.45
CA ALA A 10 -4.56 32.29 37.40
C ALA A 10 -3.15 31.99 36.86
N THR A 11 -2.62 30.83 37.22
CA THR A 11 -1.44 30.24 36.59
C THR A 11 -1.71 30.07 35.10
N SER A 12 -1.15 30.97 34.29
CA SER A 12 -0.99 30.81 32.84
C SER A 12 -0.21 29.52 32.59
N GLN A 13 -0.92 28.43 32.27
CA GLN A 13 -0.30 27.27 31.65
C GLN A 13 0.28 27.73 30.31
N LEU A 14 1.58 28.03 30.29
CA LEU A 14 2.33 28.31 29.08
C LEU A 14 2.15 27.10 28.16
N LEU A 15 1.50 27.33 27.01
CA LEU A 15 1.46 26.35 25.94
C LEU A 15 2.90 25.92 25.62
N PRO A 16 3.16 24.62 25.42
CA PRO A 16 4.48 24.18 25.00
C PRO A 16 4.89 24.95 23.73
N PRO A 17 6.18 25.30 23.59
CA PRO A 17 6.66 26.04 22.44
C PRO A 17 6.29 25.31 21.15
N ALA A 18 5.82 26.06 20.15
CA ALA A 18 5.44 25.50 18.87
C ALA A 18 6.63 24.79 18.22
N ILE A 19 6.42 23.58 17.70
CA ILE A 19 7.47 22.76 17.07
C ILE A 19 8.03 23.39 15.78
N VAL A 20 7.25 24.26 15.13
CA VAL A 20 7.65 25.03 13.96
C VAL A 20 7.22 26.48 14.09
N ASP A 21 7.98 27.39 13.48
CA ASP A 21 7.74 28.83 13.54
C ASP A 21 6.56 29.26 12.66
N ARG A 22 6.36 28.55 11.54
CA ARG A 22 5.38 28.93 10.51
C ARG A 22 4.60 27.75 9.99
N CYS A 23 3.36 28.00 9.61
CA CYS A 23 2.46 27.02 9.00
C CYS A 23 1.92 27.58 7.69
N PHE A 24 2.26 26.96 6.55
CA PHE A 24 1.78 27.38 5.24
C PHE A 24 0.71 26.43 4.69
N LEU A 25 -0.30 27.00 4.02
CA LEU A 25 -1.26 26.27 3.21
C LEU A 25 -1.15 26.71 1.74
N ILE A 26 -0.69 25.81 0.88
CA ILE A 26 -0.64 26.02 -0.58
C ILE A 26 -2.05 25.83 -1.14
N ASN A 27 -2.60 26.91 -1.70
CA ASN A 27 -3.92 26.88 -2.32
C ASN A 27 -3.96 27.81 -3.54
N LEU A 28 -4.56 27.34 -4.64
CA LEU A 28 -4.77 28.16 -5.83
C LEU A 28 -5.88 29.20 -5.58
N ASP A 29 -5.70 30.45 -6.04
CA ASP A 29 -6.72 31.51 -5.92
C ASP A 29 -8.08 31.10 -6.47
N ARG A 30 -8.10 30.35 -7.57
CA ARG A 30 -9.34 29.84 -8.18
C ARG A 30 -9.99 28.67 -7.43
N ARG A 31 -9.45 28.21 -6.30
CA ARG A 31 -9.92 27.06 -5.52
C ARG A 31 -10.31 27.44 -4.09
N GLU A 32 -11.14 28.47 -3.96
CA GLU A 32 -11.75 28.85 -2.68
C GLU A 32 -12.59 27.71 -2.07
N ASP A 33 -13.16 26.84 -2.92
CA ASP A 33 -13.88 25.63 -2.50
C ASP A 33 -13.01 24.76 -1.59
N ARG A 34 -11.77 24.47 -2.02
CA ARG A 34 -10.82 23.63 -1.25
C ARG A 34 -10.30 24.33 -0.01
N LEU A 35 -10.09 25.64 -0.09
CA LEU A 35 -9.68 26.43 1.06
C LEU A 35 -10.71 26.35 2.19
N ARG A 36 -11.99 26.58 1.86
CA ARG A 36 -13.08 26.51 2.84
C ARG A 36 -13.22 25.10 3.42
N GLU A 37 -13.11 24.08 2.58
CA GLU A 37 -13.17 22.69 3.02
C GLU A 37 -12.02 22.34 3.97
N TRP A 38 -10.79 22.69 3.59
CA TRP A 38 -9.61 22.41 4.41
C TRP A 38 -9.67 23.11 5.77
N MET A 39 -10.16 24.36 5.82
CA MET A 39 -10.31 25.10 7.06
C MET A 39 -11.37 24.49 8.00
N ARG A 40 -12.42 23.85 7.46
CA ARG A 40 -13.49 23.23 8.26
C ARG A 40 -13.07 21.94 8.96
N GLN A 41 -12.18 21.17 8.35
CA GLN A 41 -11.69 19.91 8.90
C GLN A 41 -10.49 20.07 9.86
N LEU A 42 -10.06 21.31 10.16
CA LEU A 42 -8.89 21.52 11.02
C LEU A 42 -9.12 20.88 12.40
N PRO A 43 -8.21 19.98 12.83
CA PRO A 43 -8.37 19.30 14.11
C PRO A 43 -8.26 20.31 15.26
N GLN A 44 -8.97 20.03 16.34
CA GLN A 44 -8.97 20.84 17.55
C GLN A 44 -8.43 20.02 18.74
N PRO A 45 -7.46 20.53 19.52
CA PRO A 45 -6.75 21.79 19.29
C PRO A 45 -5.78 21.68 18.09
N TRP A 46 -5.62 22.78 17.34
CA TRP A 46 -4.65 22.84 16.24
C TRP A 46 -3.22 22.93 16.81
N PRO A 47 -2.29 22.01 16.45
CA PRO A 47 -0.98 21.92 17.12
C PRO A 47 0.11 22.80 16.47
N PHE A 48 -0.23 23.62 15.47
CA PHE A 48 0.72 24.49 14.77
C PHE A 48 0.33 25.97 14.93
N PRO A 49 1.21 26.92 14.53
CA PRO A 49 0.80 28.30 14.34
C PRO A 49 -0.41 28.42 13.40
N LYS A 50 -1.10 29.56 13.47
CA LYS A 50 -2.23 29.86 12.57
C LYS A 50 -1.79 29.67 11.10
N PRO A 51 -2.53 28.88 10.30
CA PRO A 51 -2.16 28.67 8.90
C PRO A 51 -2.11 29.98 8.10
N GLU A 52 -0.98 30.20 7.43
CA GLU A 52 -0.74 31.25 6.45
C GLU A 52 -1.06 30.71 5.05
N ARG A 53 -2.11 31.24 4.42
CA ARG A 53 -2.43 30.87 3.03
C ARG A 53 -1.34 31.40 2.10
N PHE A 54 -0.71 30.49 1.36
CA PHE A 54 0.20 30.81 0.26
C PHE A 54 -0.55 30.68 -1.07
N ALA A 55 -0.57 31.76 -1.85
CA ALA A 55 -1.17 31.79 -3.19
C ALA A 55 -0.35 30.90 -4.14
N ALA A 56 -0.85 29.69 -4.39
CA ALA A 56 -0.14 28.70 -5.18
C ALA A 56 0.08 29.20 -6.62
N ILE A 57 1.24 28.86 -7.17
CA ILE A 57 1.58 29.18 -8.56
C ILE A 57 0.71 28.35 -9.50
N ASP A 58 -0.17 29.01 -10.26
CA ASP A 58 -0.93 28.35 -11.31
C ASP A 58 -0.05 28.15 -12.55
N GLY A 59 0.44 26.92 -12.74
CA GLY A 59 1.27 26.58 -13.90
C GLY A 59 0.55 26.71 -15.26
N ARG A 60 -0.77 26.97 -15.29
CA ARG A 60 -1.47 27.37 -16.53
C ARG A 60 -1.14 28.81 -16.93
N ARG A 61 -0.79 29.66 -15.96
CA ARG A 61 -0.45 31.07 -16.15
C ARG A 61 1.06 31.30 -16.20
N VAL A 62 1.84 30.47 -15.48
CA VAL A 62 3.30 30.56 -15.47
C VAL A 62 3.88 29.51 -16.42
N PRO A 63 4.49 29.91 -17.56
CA PRO A 63 5.01 28.96 -18.53
C PRO A 63 6.13 28.11 -17.93
N THR A 64 6.20 26.86 -18.36
CA THR A 64 7.26 25.93 -17.97
C THR A 64 8.48 26.12 -18.87
N PRO A 65 9.71 25.97 -18.36
CA PRO A 65 10.90 26.04 -19.20
C PRO A 65 10.92 24.89 -20.23
N PRO A 66 11.60 25.03 -21.38
CA PRO A 66 11.53 24.09 -22.50
C PRO A 66 11.89 22.64 -22.17
N GLN A 67 12.68 22.40 -21.12
CA GLN A 67 13.09 21.08 -20.65
C GLN A 67 12.09 20.41 -19.70
N TRP A 68 11.09 21.14 -19.18
CA TRP A 68 10.11 20.58 -18.26
C TRP A 68 9.11 19.70 -19.00
N ARG A 69 8.95 18.44 -18.55
CA ARG A 69 8.11 17.42 -19.19
C ARG A 69 7.08 16.78 -18.25
N ALA A 70 6.97 17.28 -17.02
CA ALA A 70 6.02 16.79 -16.01
C ALA A 70 4.66 17.52 -16.05
N GLY A 71 4.50 18.49 -16.96
CA GLY A 71 3.27 19.26 -17.13
C GLY A 71 3.13 20.45 -16.21
N ASN A 72 2.17 21.32 -16.54
CA ASN A 72 1.98 22.63 -15.93
C ASN A 72 1.61 22.54 -14.44
N GLY A 73 0.74 21.60 -14.06
CA GLY A 73 0.36 21.43 -12.65
C GLY A 73 1.56 21.06 -11.77
N ALA A 74 2.43 20.17 -12.25
CA ALA A 74 3.65 19.79 -11.54
C ALA A 74 4.63 20.98 -11.42
N TRP A 75 4.70 21.83 -12.44
CA TRP A 75 5.52 23.06 -12.39
C TRP A 75 5.00 24.03 -11.33
N GLY A 76 3.68 24.28 -11.30
CA GLY A 76 3.06 25.14 -10.28
C GLY A 76 3.30 24.63 -8.86
N CYS A 77 3.17 23.32 -8.66
CA CYS A 77 3.49 22.65 -7.39
C CYS A 77 4.95 22.89 -6.99
N TYR A 78 5.90 22.58 -7.88
CA TYR A 78 7.33 22.82 -7.65
C TYR A 78 7.62 24.27 -7.27
N ARG A 79 7.10 25.22 -8.06
CA ARG A 79 7.34 26.66 -7.84
C ARG A 79 6.76 27.15 -6.51
N SER A 80 5.58 26.66 -6.11
CA SER A 80 4.95 27.06 -4.85
C SER A 80 5.80 26.63 -3.64
N HIS A 81 6.24 25.37 -3.62
CA HIS A 81 7.11 24.86 -2.55
C HIS A 81 8.48 25.55 -2.54
N ALA A 82 9.09 25.78 -3.71
CA ALA A 82 10.37 26.48 -3.82
C ALA A 82 10.30 27.93 -3.28
N LEU A 83 9.21 28.65 -3.58
CA LEU A 83 9.00 30.02 -3.11
C LEU A 83 8.73 30.10 -1.59
N ILE A 84 8.02 29.13 -1.02
CA ILE A 84 7.86 29.04 0.44
C ILE A 84 9.22 28.86 1.12
N LEU A 85 10.05 27.96 0.60
CA LEU A 85 11.39 27.74 1.10
C LEU A 85 12.27 28.99 0.98
N GLU A 86 12.24 29.66 -0.17
CA GLU A 86 12.96 30.92 -0.40
C GLU A 86 12.50 32.02 0.56
N LYS A 87 11.18 32.16 0.76
CA LYS A 87 10.58 33.09 1.73
C LYS A 87 11.13 32.84 3.13
N CYS A 88 11.18 31.59 3.59
CA CYS A 88 11.73 31.26 4.91
C CYS A 88 13.22 31.60 5.03
N LEU A 89 14.01 31.33 3.98
CA LEU A 89 15.44 31.64 3.95
C LEU A 89 15.72 33.15 4.03
N ILE A 90 14.93 33.96 3.33
CA ILE A 90 15.04 35.43 3.28
C ILE A 90 14.57 36.06 4.60
N GLU A 91 13.41 35.64 5.10
CA GLU A 91 12.80 36.23 6.31
C GLU A 91 13.43 35.69 7.61
N GLY A 92 14.35 34.73 7.52
CA GLY A 92 15.07 34.18 8.67
C GLY A 92 14.23 33.23 9.53
N GLY A 93 13.26 32.54 8.94
CA GLY A 93 12.51 31.48 9.63
C GLY A 93 13.37 30.22 9.76
N ASP A 94 13.43 29.65 10.96
CA ASP A 94 14.24 28.47 11.26
C ASP A 94 13.47 27.16 11.06
N SER A 95 12.14 27.22 10.97
CA SER A 95 11.30 26.05 10.74
C SER A 95 9.94 26.39 10.13
N TYR A 96 9.39 25.48 9.33
CA TYR A 96 8.03 25.60 8.80
C TYR A 96 7.38 24.24 8.60
N VAL A 97 6.04 24.21 8.67
CA VAL A 97 5.21 23.14 8.11
C VAL A 97 4.50 23.66 6.87
N VAL A 98 4.36 22.81 5.86
CA VAL A 98 3.59 23.12 4.66
C VAL A 98 2.53 22.04 4.41
N PHE A 99 1.33 22.48 4.08
CA PHE A 99 0.21 21.66 3.65
C PHE A 99 -0.23 22.07 2.24
N GLU A 100 -0.64 21.11 1.41
CA GLU A 100 -1.43 21.37 0.20
C GLU A 100 -2.93 21.37 0.55
N ASP A 101 -3.77 21.98 -0.29
CA ASP A 101 -5.22 22.06 -0.09
C ASP A 101 -5.98 20.73 -0.34
N ASP A 102 -5.26 19.60 -0.51
CA ASP A 102 -5.77 18.22 -0.31
C ASP A 102 -5.25 17.55 0.96
N ALA A 103 -4.50 18.20 1.85
CA ALA A 103 -4.11 17.55 3.10
C ALA A 103 -5.35 17.23 3.95
N GLY A 104 -5.58 15.96 4.28
CA GLY A 104 -6.65 15.50 5.17
C GLY A 104 -6.08 14.84 6.42
N PHE A 105 -6.63 15.14 7.60
CA PHE A 105 -6.06 14.70 8.88
C PHE A 105 -6.70 13.40 9.38
N ILE A 106 -5.91 12.55 10.06
CA ILE A 106 -6.43 11.38 10.75
C ILE A 106 -7.19 11.77 12.03
N ASP A 107 -8.13 10.93 12.47
CA ASP A 107 -8.76 11.09 13.78
C ASP A 107 -7.72 11.08 14.91
N GLY A 108 -7.89 11.99 15.87
CA GLY A 108 -6.94 12.15 16.97
C GLY A 108 -5.59 12.76 16.57
N PHE A 109 -5.51 13.41 15.41
CA PHE A 109 -4.29 14.02 14.88
C PHE A 109 -3.45 14.79 15.92
N PRO A 110 -3.99 15.70 16.76
CA PRO A 110 -3.16 16.47 17.69
C PRO A 110 -2.36 15.59 18.66
N LYS A 111 -3.00 14.53 19.19
CA LYS A 111 -2.36 13.59 20.11
C LYS A 111 -1.25 12.79 19.42
N LEU A 112 -1.56 12.22 18.26
CA LEU A 112 -0.61 11.40 17.49
C LEU A 112 0.56 12.24 16.97
N PHE A 113 0.29 13.47 16.55
CA PHE A 113 1.31 14.42 16.14
C PHE A 113 2.27 14.77 17.28
N HIS A 114 1.76 15.06 18.48
CA HIS A 114 2.62 15.32 19.64
C HIS A 114 3.49 14.11 20.00
N GLN A 115 2.95 12.89 19.91
CA GLN A 115 3.72 11.66 20.13
C GLN A 115 4.86 11.49 19.11
N TYR A 116 4.55 11.72 17.83
CA TYR A 116 5.54 11.67 16.75
C TYR A 116 6.65 12.70 16.95
N VAL A 117 6.27 13.97 17.17
CA VAL A 117 7.21 15.08 17.37
C VAL A 117 8.10 14.88 18.59
N ALA A 118 7.53 14.46 19.73
CA ALA A 118 8.30 14.19 20.94
C ALA A 118 9.32 13.04 20.75
N SER A 119 9.09 12.17 19.76
CA SER A 119 9.94 11.03 19.45
C SER A 119 10.93 11.31 18.31
N LEU A 120 10.89 12.49 17.67
CA LEU A 120 11.79 12.84 16.57
C LEU A 120 13.25 12.98 17.05
N PRO A 121 14.22 12.38 16.34
CA PRO A 121 15.64 12.62 16.61
C PRO A 121 16.00 14.11 16.52
N THR A 122 16.87 14.58 17.39
CA THR A 122 17.24 16.00 17.48
C THR A 122 17.89 16.56 16.20
N ASP A 123 18.42 15.71 15.33
CA ASP A 123 19.04 16.07 14.07
C ASP A 123 18.06 16.27 12.90
N TRP A 124 16.74 16.10 13.10
CA TRP A 124 15.77 16.15 12.00
C TRP A 124 15.80 17.50 11.27
N GLY A 125 15.89 17.42 9.94
CA GLY A 125 15.80 18.60 9.05
C GLY A 125 14.60 18.55 8.10
N LEU A 126 14.09 17.36 7.80
CA LEU A 126 12.84 17.14 7.04
C LEU A 126 12.03 16.03 7.73
N ALA A 127 10.79 16.32 8.10
CA ALA A 127 9.89 15.35 8.72
C ALA A 127 8.57 15.31 7.95
N TYR A 128 8.23 14.17 7.36
CA TYR A 128 6.95 14.02 6.66
C TYR A 128 5.82 13.81 7.67
N LEU A 129 4.63 14.34 7.36
CA LEU A 129 3.37 14.07 8.09
C LEU A 129 2.42 13.23 7.23
N GLY A 130 2.51 13.43 5.91
CA GLY A 130 1.80 12.68 4.90
C GLY A 130 2.70 12.44 3.70
N GLY A 131 2.60 11.26 3.10
CA GLY A 131 3.43 10.88 1.97
C GLY A 131 3.10 9.49 1.43
N GLN A 132 3.95 9.02 0.53
CA GLN A 132 3.91 7.65 0.01
C GLN A 132 5.33 7.08 -0.01
N HIS A 133 5.59 6.00 0.73
CA HIS A 133 6.86 5.29 0.63
C HIS A 133 7.03 4.65 -0.75
N LEU A 134 8.10 4.98 -1.46
CA LEU A 134 8.49 4.30 -2.69
C LEU A 134 9.62 3.31 -2.43
N PHE A 135 9.64 2.24 -3.24
CA PHE A 135 10.62 1.15 -3.15
C PHE A 135 10.62 0.42 -1.79
N ALA A 136 9.58 0.59 -0.97
CA ALA A 136 9.49 0.01 0.37
C ALA A 136 9.64 -1.53 0.39
N GLY A 137 9.22 -2.23 -0.67
CA GLY A 137 9.43 -3.68 -0.76
C GLY A 137 10.88 -4.11 -0.93
N LYS A 138 11.76 -3.23 -1.46
CA LYS A 138 13.21 -3.48 -1.60
C LYS A 138 14.01 -2.82 -0.46
N HIS A 139 13.58 -1.64 -0.04
CA HIS A 139 14.23 -0.82 0.98
C HIS A 139 13.16 -0.36 1.97
N PRO A 140 12.72 -1.24 2.90
CA PRO A 140 11.71 -0.87 3.89
C PRO A 140 12.22 0.31 4.74
N PRO A 141 11.35 1.23 5.17
CA PRO A 141 11.70 2.26 6.13
C PRO A 141 12.33 1.62 7.38
N VAL A 142 13.46 2.18 7.83
CA VAL A 142 14.20 1.66 8.99
C VAL A 142 13.56 2.23 10.25
N LYS A 143 13.11 1.35 11.15
CA LYS A 143 12.57 1.75 12.46
C LYS A 143 13.66 2.45 13.29
N ILE A 144 13.38 3.65 13.78
CA ILE A 144 14.25 4.40 14.70
C ILE A 144 13.75 4.25 16.14
N ASN A 145 12.43 4.34 16.31
CA ASN A 145 11.70 4.00 17.52
C ASN A 145 10.25 3.63 17.15
N ASP A 146 9.36 3.47 18.14
CA ASP A 146 7.98 3.05 17.89
C ASP A 146 7.15 4.05 17.08
N GLN A 147 7.52 5.33 17.08
CA GLN A 147 6.79 6.40 16.41
C GLN A 147 7.49 6.93 15.16
N VAL A 148 8.79 6.67 15.00
CA VAL A 148 9.64 7.30 13.99
C VAL A 148 10.38 6.27 13.14
N PHE A 149 10.29 6.46 11.84
CA PHE A 149 10.97 5.67 10.83
C PHE A 149 11.82 6.56 9.93
N ARG A 150 12.93 6.01 9.46
CA ARG A 150 13.78 6.63 8.44
C ARG A 150 13.44 6.03 7.08
N PRO A 151 12.82 6.79 6.17
CA PRO A 151 12.43 6.28 4.86
C PRO A 151 13.64 6.18 3.90
N TYR A 152 13.56 5.28 2.92
CA TYR A 152 14.47 5.25 1.77
C TYR A 152 14.06 6.28 0.70
N ASN A 153 12.76 6.43 0.44
CA ASN A 153 12.19 7.38 -0.51
C ASN A 153 10.73 7.67 -0.13
N VAL A 154 10.34 8.95 -0.16
CA VAL A 154 8.96 9.41 0.06
C VAL A 154 8.54 10.29 -1.11
N ASN A 155 7.39 9.97 -1.70
CA ASN A 155 6.70 10.78 -2.68
C ASN A 155 5.46 11.46 -2.07
N ARG A 156 4.83 12.34 -2.85
CA ARG A 156 3.79 13.31 -2.44
C ARG A 156 4.31 14.37 -1.47
N THR A 157 3.93 15.62 -1.72
CA THR A 157 4.37 16.81 -0.97
C THR A 157 3.23 17.46 -0.19
N HIS A 158 2.12 16.75 0.01
CA HIS A 158 0.91 17.33 0.57
C HIS A 158 1.04 17.71 2.05
N ALA A 159 1.98 17.12 2.81
CA ALA A 159 2.25 17.54 4.19
C ALA A 159 3.65 17.15 4.70
N PHE A 160 4.51 18.13 4.96
CA PHE A 160 5.81 17.92 5.60
C PHE A 160 6.29 19.16 6.37
N MET A 161 7.25 18.94 7.27
CA MET A 161 7.93 19.96 8.07
C MET A 161 9.40 20.04 7.71
N VAL A 162 9.96 21.25 7.74
CA VAL A 162 11.39 21.52 7.55
C VAL A 162 11.91 22.33 8.73
N ARG A 163 13.12 22.02 9.20
CA ARG A 163 13.79 22.74 10.28
C ARG A 163 15.27 22.84 10.05
N GLY A 164 15.84 23.96 10.48
CA GLY A 164 17.26 24.23 10.45
C GLY A 164 17.68 24.89 9.14
N ARG A 165 18.42 25.98 9.26
CA ARG A 165 18.83 26.80 8.12
C ARG A 165 19.70 26.05 7.12
N GLU A 166 20.58 25.18 7.60
CA GLU A 166 21.41 24.36 6.72
C GLU A 166 20.58 23.31 5.96
N ALA A 167 19.60 22.68 6.60
CA ALA A 167 18.69 21.77 5.91
C ALA A 167 17.89 22.50 4.82
N MET A 168 17.37 23.69 5.11
CA MET A 168 16.70 24.54 4.12
C MET A 168 17.61 24.88 2.93
N LYS A 169 18.87 25.27 3.18
CA LYS A 169 19.85 25.52 2.12
C LYS A 169 20.12 24.27 1.28
N THR A 170 20.30 23.11 1.89
CA THR A 170 20.50 21.85 1.18
C THR A 170 19.29 21.48 0.32
N ILE A 171 18.07 21.59 0.85
CA ILE A 171 16.84 21.35 0.09
C ILE A 171 16.75 22.35 -1.07
N TYR A 172 17.04 23.63 -0.83
CA TYR A 172 16.97 24.67 -1.84
C TYR A 172 17.95 24.40 -3.00
N ARG A 173 19.22 24.10 -2.69
CA ARG A 173 20.22 23.72 -3.69
C ARG A 173 19.80 22.48 -4.47
N HIS A 174 19.25 21.49 -3.78
CA HIS A 174 18.76 20.27 -4.42
C HIS A 174 17.61 20.56 -5.39
N LEU A 175 16.59 21.32 -4.96
CA LEU A 175 15.45 21.71 -5.80
C LEU A 175 15.88 22.49 -7.06
N HIS A 176 16.94 23.29 -6.97
CA HIS A 176 17.47 24.10 -8.08
C HIS A 176 18.58 23.40 -8.88
N ALA A 177 18.95 22.17 -8.53
CA ALA A 177 19.92 21.40 -9.31
C ALA A 177 19.40 21.12 -10.72
N SER A 178 20.28 21.11 -11.71
CA SER A 178 19.94 20.89 -13.13
C SER A 178 19.72 19.41 -13.50
N ASP A 179 19.80 18.49 -12.54
CA ASP A 179 19.85 17.04 -12.75
C ASP A 179 18.46 16.35 -12.76
N TRP A 180 17.40 17.12 -13.02
CA TRP A 180 16.03 16.62 -13.13
C TRP A 180 15.91 15.51 -14.17
N LYS A 181 15.16 14.46 -13.84
CA LYS A 181 14.86 13.38 -14.79
C LYS A 181 13.56 13.68 -15.52
N THR A 182 13.44 13.17 -16.74
CA THR A 182 12.26 13.35 -17.59
C THR A 182 10.99 12.91 -16.86
N LYS A 183 9.94 13.74 -16.90
CA LYS A 183 8.65 13.53 -16.21
C LYS A 183 8.70 13.49 -14.67
N HIS A 184 9.82 13.82 -14.03
CA HIS A 184 9.85 13.95 -12.56
C HIS A 184 9.12 15.21 -12.09
N HIS A 185 8.37 15.05 -11.00
CA HIS A 185 7.74 16.13 -10.25
C HIS A 185 8.62 16.48 -9.02
N ILE A 186 8.25 17.50 -8.26
CA ILE A 186 8.98 17.90 -7.04
C ILE A 186 9.14 16.74 -6.05
N ASP A 187 8.10 15.94 -5.84
CA ASP A 187 8.14 14.81 -4.92
C ASP A 187 9.17 13.75 -5.35
N HIS A 188 9.24 13.43 -6.64
CA HIS A 188 10.27 12.52 -7.18
C HIS A 188 11.67 13.08 -6.98
N HIS A 189 11.82 14.40 -7.12
CA HIS A 189 13.09 15.08 -6.93
C HIS A 189 13.52 15.03 -5.47
N LEU A 190 12.62 15.37 -4.53
CA LEU A 190 12.86 15.22 -3.09
C LEU A 190 13.12 13.77 -2.69
N GLY A 191 12.42 12.80 -3.28
CA GLY A 191 12.69 11.37 -3.09
C GLY A 191 14.14 10.99 -3.39
N ARG A 192 14.74 11.57 -4.44
CA ARG A 192 16.17 11.37 -4.76
C ARG A 192 17.12 11.99 -3.74
N LEU A 193 16.74 13.08 -3.08
CA LEU A 193 17.51 13.66 -1.97
C LEU A 193 17.62 12.64 -0.82
N ILE A 194 16.50 11.99 -0.49
CA ILE A 194 16.42 10.98 0.58
C ILE A 194 17.27 9.75 0.23
N GLN A 195 17.15 9.25 -1.01
CA GLN A 195 17.92 8.10 -1.50
C GLN A 195 19.43 8.31 -1.39
N ARG A 196 19.93 9.47 -1.82
CA ARG A 196 21.37 9.80 -1.74
C ARG A 196 21.89 9.71 -0.32
N ARG A 197 21.15 10.22 0.67
CA ARG A 197 21.53 10.10 2.08
C ARG A 197 21.58 8.64 2.51
N TYR A 198 20.58 7.85 2.12
CA TYR A 198 20.53 6.43 2.46
C TYR A 198 21.75 5.66 1.91
N GLU A 199 22.11 5.91 0.66
CA GLU A 199 23.29 5.31 0.00
C GLU A 199 24.61 5.75 0.68
N LEU A 200 24.75 7.04 1.01
CA LEU A 200 25.91 7.58 1.72
C LEU A 200 26.09 6.98 3.12
N MET A 201 25.00 6.64 3.82
CA MET A 201 25.09 5.97 5.13
C MET A 201 25.53 4.51 5.02
N GLN A 202 25.40 3.86 3.87
CA GLN A 202 25.91 2.49 3.66
C GLN A 202 27.36 2.45 3.16
N GLY A 203 27.91 3.57 2.66
CA GLY A 203 29.30 3.68 2.21
C GLY A 203 30.02 4.84 2.89
N LYS A 204 30.81 4.55 3.94
CA LYS A 204 31.63 5.46 4.77
C LYS A 204 32.04 6.80 4.11
N SER A 205 31.20 7.83 4.17
CA SER A 205 31.57 9.25 4.36
C SER A 205 30.31 10.13 4.44
N ILE A 206 30.02 10.69 5.63
CA ILE A 206 28.91 11.65 5.87
C ILE A 206 29.46 13.09 5.74
N GLU A 207 30.28 13.37 4.73
CA GLU A 207 30.87 14.72 4.55
C GLU A 207 30.15 15.58 3.51
N LYS A 208 29.10 15.07 2.83
CA LYS A 208 28.31 15.86 1.88
C LYS A 208 26.94 16.22 2.44
N GLU A 209 26.60 17.49 2.27
CA GLU A 209 25.31 18.14 2.54
C GLU A 209 24.11 17.16 2.47
N SER A 210 23.68 16.67 3.63
CA SER A 210 22.57 15.72 3.71
C SER A 210 21.61 16.14 4.80
N VAL A 211 20.32 15.94 4.54
CA VAL A 211 19.23 16.30 5.46
C VAL A 211 18.75 15.04 6.15
N ALA A 212 18.71 15.03 7.48
CA ALA A 212 18.09 13.92 8.21
C ALA A 212 16.57 13.94 7.95
N VAL A 213 16.08 12.83 7.39
CA VAL A 213 14.68 12.69 6.97
C VAL A 213 13.99 11.61 7.79
N TYR A 214 12.81 11.93 8.30
CA TYR A 214 11.99 11.03 9.10
C TYR A 214 10.52 11.05 8.67
N ALA A 215 9.82 9.97 8.98
CA ALA A 215 8.39 9.78 8.77
C ALA A 215 7.78 9.07 9.99
N PRO A 216 6.48 9.25 10.26
CA PRO A 216 5.79 8.57 11.35
C PRO A 216 5.61 7.08 11.06
N ASP A 217 5.32 6.29 12.09
CA ASP A 217 4.98 4.86 11.95
C ASP A 217 3.76 4.65 11.04
N ARG A 218 2.75 5.54 11.15
CA ARG A 218 1.56 5.68 10.31
C ARG A 218 1.44 7.09 9.77
N TRP A 219 0.92 7.26 8.56
CA TRP A 219 0.69 8.60 8.01
C TRP A 219 -0.36 9.36 8.83
N LEU A 220 -0.01 10.56 9.31
CA LEU A 220 -0.90 11.43 10.08
C LEU A 220 -1.79 12.28 9.16
N VAL A 221 -1.36 12.47 7.91
CA VAL A 221 -2.03 13.28 6.91
C VAL A 221 -2.17 12.51 5.59
N GLY A 222 -3.40 12.28 5.16
CA GLY A 222 -3.77 11.70 3.87
C GLY A 222 -4.04 12.75 2.80
N GLN A 223 -4.45 12.30 1.62
CA GLN A 223 -4.92 13.16 0.53
C GLN A 223 -6.45 13.09 0.42
N LEU A 224 -7.12 14.23 0.55
CA LEU A 224 -8.56 14.37 0.45
C LEU A 224 -9.11 13.87 -0.90
N PRO A 225 -10.36 13.37 -0.95
CA PRO A 225 -11.06 12.90 -2.14
C PRO A 225 -11.46 14.05 -3.09
N THR A 226 -10.48 14.85 -3.52
CA THR A 226 -10.70 15.98 -4.43
C THR A 226 -10.06 15.69 -5.79
N LYS A 227 -10.68 16.19 -6.88
CA LYS A 227 -10.13 16.03 -8.24
C LYS A 227 -8.76 16.69 -8.30
N SER A 228 -7.70 15.88 -8.42
CA SER A 228 -6.33 16.39 -8.52
C SER A 228 -6.20 17.29 -9.76
N ASN A 229 -5.70 18.51 -9.55
CA ASN A 229 -5.35 19.42 -10.66
C ASN A 229 -4.09 18.98 -11.42
N ILE A 230 -3.39 17.93 -10.94
CA ILE A 230 -2.18 17.37 -11.54
C ILE A 230 -2.49 16.08 -12.30
N CYS A 231 -3.22 15.12 -11.70
CA CYS A 231 -3.44 13.78 -12.29
C CYS A 231 -4.90 13.42 -12.59
N GLY A 232 -5.87 14.30 -12.30
CA GLY A 232 -7.28 14.15 -12.74
C GLY A 232 -8.11 13.03 -12.12
N ARG A 233 -7.55 12.21 -11.20
CA ARG A 233 -8.26 11.10 -10.53
C ARG A 233 -9.22 11.60 -9.43
N LYS A 234 -10.33 10.88 -9.22
CA LYS A 234 -11.28 11.06 -8.11
C LYS A 234 -11.17 9.84 -7.16
N TRP A 235 -11.27 10.10 -5.86
CA TRP A 235 -11.44 9.11 -4.80
C TRP A 235 -12.71 9.47 -4.03
N ASP A 236 -13.27 8.52 -3.30
CA ASP A 236 -14.47 8.62 -2.46
C ASP A 236 -14.14 8.98 -1.00
N GLN A 237 -12.96 8.56 -0.50
CA GLN A 237 -12.49 8.82 0.87
C GLN A 237 -11.08 9.42 0.91
N THR A 238 -10.70 9.99 2.07
CA THR A 238 -9.33 10.47 2.32
C THR A 238 -8.34 9.34 2.20
N ARG A 239 -7.39 9.47 1.28
CA ARG A 239 -6.43 8.43 0.95
C ARG A 239 -5.20 8.52 1.84
N PHE A 240 -5.01 7.52 2.69
CA PHE A 240 -3.74 7.23 3.34
C PHE A 240 -2.97 6.17 2.52
N PHE A 241 -1.66 6.36 2.36
CA PHE A 241 -0.79 5.38 1.70
C PHE A 241 -0.29 4.34 2.70
N ASN A 242 0.47 3.34 2.25
CA ASN A 242 0.99 2.30 3.15
C ASN A 242 1.89 2.93 4.23
N ASP A 243 1.57 2.65 5.49
CA ASP A 243 2.32 3.08 6.68
C ASP A 243 3.76 2.54 6.69
N ALA A 244 4.67 3.26 7.36
CA ALA A 244 6.05 2.82 7.54
C ALA A 244 6.15 1.50 8.31
N ARG A 245 5.38 1.36 9.40
CA ARG A 245 5.32 0.13 10.22
C ARG A 245 4.77 -1.08 9.46
N ASN A 246 3.95 -0.83 8.45
CA ASN A 246 3.33 -1.87 7.65
C ASN A 246 4.19 -2.24 6.46
N ALA A 247 5.27 -1.51 6.15
CA ALA A 247 6.08 -1.76 4.96
C ALA A 247 6.70 -3.18 4.89
N ASP A 248 6.78 -3.88 6.03
CA ASP A 248 7.22 -5.28 6.09
C ASP A 248 6.06 -6.30 6.07
N HIS A 249 4.84 -5.92 6.51
CA HIS A 249 3.65 -6.80 6.65
C HIS A 249 3.96 -8.25 7.10
N SER A 250 4.97 -8.44 7.94
CA SER A 250 5.48 -9.77 8.34
C SER A 250 4.48 -10.56 9.16
N ASP A 251 3.55 -9.89 9.86
CA ASP A 251 2.76 -10.54 10.90
C ASP A 251 1.30 -10.82 10.49
N THR A 252 0.78 -10.12 9.48
CA THR A 252 -0.60 -10.34 9.00
C THR A 252 -0.64 -11.53 8.04
N PRO A 253 -1.55 -12.50 8.18
CA PRO A 253 -1.58 -13.67 7.32
C PRO A 253 -1.91 -13.30 5.87
N PHE A 254 -1.37 -14.08 4.93
CA PHE A 254 -1.82 -14.13 3.55
C PHE A 254 -2.23 -15.55 3.21
N PHE A 255 -3.48 -15.72 2.80
CA PHE A 255 -4.07 -17.02 2.49
C PHE A 255 -3.93 -17.32 0.99
N ALA A 256 -3.01 -18.24 0.66
CA ALA A 256 -2.81 -18.71 -0.70
C ALA A 256 -3.69 -19.94 -0.96
N VAL A 257 -4.58 -19.84 -1.96
CA VAL A 257 -5.38 -20.98 -2.42
C VAL A 257 -4.57 -21.77 -3.45
N LEU A 258 -4.10 -22.96 -3.06
CA LEU A 258 -3.25 -23.81 -3.87
C LEU A 258 -4.02 -25.01 -4.41
N GLY A 259 -4.05 -25.16 -5.72
CA GLY A 259 -4.46 -26.40 -6.36
C GLY A 259 -4.32 -26.34 -7.88
N PRO A 260 -4.26 -27.51 -8.55
CA PRO A 260 -4.16 -27.59 -10.00
C PRO A 260 -5.35 -26.92 -10.70
N HIS A 261 -5.26 -26.73 -12.02
CA HIS A 261 -6.41 -26.23 -12.77
C HIS A 261 -7.61 -27.16 -12.60
N ARG A 262 -8.83 -26.61 -12.58
CA ARG A 262 -10.08 -27.40 -12.55
C ARG A 262 -10.19 -28.35 -11.35
N SER A 263 -9.51 -28.10 -10.23
CA SER A 263 -9.59 -28.92 -9.02
C SER A 263 -10.67 -28.49 -8.03
N GLY A 264 -11.36 -27.37 -8.27
CA GLY A 264 -12.30 -26.78 -7.30
C GLY A 264 -11.78 -25.49 -6.64
N THR A 265 -10.53 -25.10 -6.94
CA THR A 265 -9.89 -23.89 -6.39
C THR A 265 -10.67 -22.58 -6.61
N SER A 266 -11.43 -22.46 -7.71
CA SER A 266 -12.28 -21.28 -7.95
C SER A 266 -13.50 -21.23 -7.02
N CYS A 267 -14.11 -22.38 -6.73
CA CYS A 267 -15.23 -22.46 -5.80
C CYS A 267 -14.77 -22.05 -4.40
N VAL A 268 -13.68 -22.63 -3.89
CA VAL A 268 -13.12 -22.27 -2.57
C VAL A 268 -12.67 -20.81 -2.51
N ALA A 269 -12.06 -20.28 -3.58
CA ALA A 269 -11.67 -18.87 -3.63
C ALA A 269 -12.88 -17.92 -3.53
N MET A 270 -14.01 -18.30 -4.12
CA MET A 270 -15.25 -17.52 -4.04
C MET A 270 -15.97 -17.69 -2.69
N VAL A 271 -15.94 -18.89 -2.09
CA VAL A 271 -16.36 -19.10 -0.69
C VAL A 271 -15.59 -18.15 0.22
N MET A 272 -14.26 -18.12 0.12
CA MET A 272 -13.42 -17.19 0.89
C MET A 272 -13.80 -15.72 0.63
N HIS A 273 -14.10 -15.36 -0.62
CA HIS A 273 -14.54 -14.01 -0.96
C HIS A 273 -15.87 -13.64 -0.28
N HIS A 274 -16.86 -14.54 -0.28
CA HIS A 274 -18.14 -14.35 0.39
C HIS A 274 -18.01 -14.24 1.91
N LEU A 275 -17.05 -14.96 2.51
CA LEU A 275 -16.69 -14.84 3.92
C LEU A 275 -15.95 -13.53 4.27
N GLY A 276 -15.69 -12.65 3.29
CA GLY A 276 -15.03 -11.37 3.52
C GLY A 276 -13.51 -11.38 3.34
N VAL A 277 -12.91 -12.44 2.80
CA VAL A 277 -11.49 -12.43 2.43
C VAL A 277 -11.26 -11.53 1.21
N HIS A 278 -10.28 -10.64 1.29
CA HIS A 278 -9.91 -9.77 0.19
C HIS A 278 -9.11 -10.53 -0.88
N MET A 279 -9.83 -11.14 -1.81
CA MET A 279 -9.26 -11.84 -2.97
C MET A 279 -8.80 -10.90 -4.08
N GLY A 280 -9.28 -9.64 -4.08
CA GLY A 280 -8.82 -8.54 -4.92
C GLY A 280 -9.92 -7.69 -5.55
N ASN A 281 -9.59 -6.44 -5.90
CA ASN A 281 -10.55 -5.42 -6.38
C ASN A 281 -11.22 -5.73 -7.73
N GLN A 282 -10.63 -6.62 -8.52
CA GLN A 282 -11.15 -7.08 -9.80
C GLN A 282 -10.88 -8.57 -9.91
N LEU A 283 -11.94 -9.37 -9.77
CA LEU A 283 -11.90 -10.82 -9.90
C LEU A 283 -12.24 -11.21 -11.34
N GLY A 284 -11.34 -11.97 -11.96
CA GLY A 284 -11.54 -12.59 -13.26
C GLY A 284 -11.62 -14.11 -13.12
N GLY A 285 -11.79 -14.80 -14.26
CA GLY A 285 -11.74 -16.25 -14.35
C GLY A 285 -12.50 -16.78 -15.55
N TYR A 286 -12.54 -18.10 -15.68
CA TYR A 286 -13.25 -18.78 -16.78
C TYR A 286 -14.78 -18.81 -16.59
N GLU A 287 -15.28 -18.65 -15.37
CA GLU A 287 -16.71 -18.67 -15.04
C GLU A 287 -17.31 -17.26 -15.09
N ALA A 288 -18.57 -17.14 -15.51
CA ALA A 288 -19.27 -15.87 -15.71
C ALA A 288 -19.39 -15.02 -14.43
N THR A 289 -19.28 -15.64 -13.25
CA THR A 289 -19.30 -15.02 -11.92
C THR A 289 -17.92 -14.58 -11.42
N GLY A 290 -16.85 -14.81 -12.21
CA GLY A 290 -15.46 -14.60 -11.79
C GLY A 290 -14.92 -15.81 -11.03
N GLY A 291 -13.76 -16.34 -11.43
CA GLY A 291 -13.16 -17.55 -10.86
C GLY A 291 -12.34 -17.31 -9.58
N GLY A 292 -12.57 -16.19 -8.89
CA GLY A 292 -11.84 -15.76 -7.69
C GLY A 292 -10.39 -15.32 -7.95
N GLU A 293 -10.01 -15.04 -9.20
CA GLU A 293 -8.63 -14.72 -9.58
C GLU A 293 -8.42 -13.21 -9.68
N ALA A 294 -7.59 -12.63 -8.82
CA ALA A 294 -7.18 -11.23 -9.00
C ALA A 294 -6.49 -11.04 -10.35
N VAL A 295 -6.98 -10.13 -11.18
CA VAL A 295 -6.40 -9.81 -12.50
C VAL A 295 -4.90 -9.51 -12.40
N GLY A 296 -4.49 -8.80 -11.33
CA GLY A 296 -3.08 -8.50 -11.08
C GLY A 296 -2.22 -9.75 -10.80
N LEU A 297 -2.76 -10.73 -10.08
CA LEU A 297 -2.07 -11.98 -9.76
C LEU A 297 -1.99 -12.90 -10.97
N ALA A 298 -3.09 -13.05 -11.71
CA ALA A 298 -3.13 -13.84 -12.94
C ALA A 298 -2.11 -13.31 -13.96
N ASN A 299 -2.08 -11.99 -14.19
CA ASN A 299 -1.10 -11.36 -15.09
C ASN A 299 0.35 -11.54 -14.63
N LEU A 300 0.60 -11.51 -13.32
CA LEU A 300 1.94 -11.78 -12.77
C LEU A 300 2.34 -13.22 -13.06
N CYS A 301 1.45 -14.17 -12.75
CA CYS A 301 1.70 -15.59 -12.92
C CYS A 301 1.89 -15.97 -14.38
N GLU A 302 1.04 -15.51 -15.29
CA GLU A 302 1.13 -15.79 -16.73
C GLU A 302 2.37 -15.17 -17.40
N LYS A 303 2.85 -14.03 -16.88
CA LYS A 303 4.12 -13.44 -17.34
C LYS A 303 5.33 -14.24 -16.84
N ALA A 304 5.24 -14.84 -15.66
CA ALA A 304 6.32 -15.64 -15.09
C ALA A 304 6.36 -17.03 -15.74
N MET A 305 5.22 -17.71 -15.79
CA MET A 305 5.02 -19.04 -16.37
C MET A 305 3.74 -18.99 -17.18
N ARG A 306 3.85 -19.03 -18.51
CA ARG A 306 2.70 -18.94 -19.40
C ARG A 306 2.03 -20.30 -19.48
N PHE A 307 0.71 -20.38 -19.36
CA PHE A 307 0.00 -21.63 -19.63
C PHE A 307 0.33 -22.14 -21.05
N PRO A 308 0.63 -23.45 -21.25
CA PRO A 308 0.63 -24.55 -20.27
C PRO A 308 2.04 -24.99 -19.81
N ALA A 309 3.00 -24.06 -19.67
CA ALA A 309 4.35 -24.37 -19.21
C ALA A 309 4.37 -24.85 -17.74
N THR A 310 5.36 -25.69 -17.41
CA THR A 310 5.63 -26.19 -16.05
C THR A 310 6.65 -25.36 -15.29
N ASP A 311 7.46 -24.58 -16.01
CA ASP A 311 8.59 -23.84 -15.45
C ASP A 311 8.52 -22.34 -15.77
N PRO A 312 8.93 -21.48 -14.82
CA PRO A 312 9.00 -20.05 -15.04
C PRO A 312 10.11 -19.67 -16.02
N THR A 313 9.88 -18.59 -16.76
CA THR A 313 10.83 -17.99 -17.72
C THR A 313 11.63 -16.82 -17.11
N ILE A 314 11.35 -16.48 -15.85
CA ILE A 314 12.02 -15.41 -15.11
C ILE A 314 12.84 -16.01 -13.96
N ALA A 315 13.90 -15.29 -13.55
CA ALA A 315 14.74 -15.69 -12.43
C ALA A 315 13.97 -15.74 -11.09
N ASP A 316 14.40 -16.62 -10.19
CA ASP A 316 13.75 -16.85 -8.90
C ASP A 316 13.70 -15.59 -8.03
N GLU A 317 14.79 -14.82 -7.95
CA GLU A 317 14.83 -13.59 -7.15
C GLU A 317 13.83 -12.54 -7.67
N GLU A 318 13.67 -12.48 -9.00
CA GLU A 318 12.72 -11.57 -9.64
C GLU A 318 11.29 -12.01 -9.39
N LEU A 319 10.99 -13.32 -9.42
CA LEU A 319 9.69 -13.87 -9.09
C LEU A 319 9.32 -13.62 -7.62
N VAL A 320 10.22 -13.93 -6.67
CA VAL A 320 10.07 -13.66 -5.23
C VAL A 320 9.74 -12.19 -5.02
N ARG A 321 10.51 -11.28 -5.63
CA ARG A 321 10.31 -9.84 -5.50
C ARG A 321 8.95 -9.38 -6.01
N ARG A 322 8.49 -9.90 -7.15
CA ARG A 322 7.17 -9.58 -7.72
C ARG A 322 6.04 -10.10 -6.84
N LEU A 323 6.14 -11.35 -6.37
CA LEU A 323 5.17 -11.95 -5.45
C LEU A 323 5.11 -11.19 -4.13
N LYS A 324 6.27 -10.86 -3.52
CA LYS A 324 6.35 -10.04 -2.31
C LYS A 324 5.61 -8.71 -2.49
N SER A 325 5.84 -8.04 -3.61
CA SER A 325 5.22 -6.75 -3.92
C SER A 325 3.70 -6.88 -4.10
N PHE A 326 3.24 -7.94 -4.75
CA PHE A 326 1.81 -8.23 -4.87
C PHE A 326 1.17 -8.48 -3.50
N VAL A 327 1.75 -9.37 -2.68
CA VAL A 327 1.20 -9.74 -1.38
C VAL A 327 1.18 -8.56 -0.42
N ILE A 328 2.24 -7.75 -0.36
CA ILE A 328 2.30 -6.53 0.47
C ILE A 328 1.14 -5.58 0.13
N ASN A 329 0.93 -5.32 -1.17
CA ASN A 329 -0.17 -4.47 -1.59
C ASN A 329 -1.53 -5.09 -1.24
N LYS A 330 -1.66 -6.41 -1.38
CA LYS A 330 -2.89 -7.14 -1.04
C LYS A 330 -3.22 -7.08 0.45
N LYS A 331 -2.22 -7.28 1.31
CA LYS A 331 -2.33 -7.13 2.78
C LYS A 331 -2.67 -5.70 3.18
N ALA A 332 -2.11 -4.69 2.49
CA ALA A 332 -2.44 -3.30 2.75
C ALA A 332 -3.89 -2.96 2.35
N GLU A 333 -4.40 -3.51 1.25
CA GLU A 333 -5.80 -3.37 0.84
C GLU A 333 -6.72 -4.04 1.87
N ALA A 334 -6.48 -5.32 2.19
CA ALA A 334 -7.30 -6.06 3.16
C ALA A 334 -7.36 -5.35 4.53
N LYS A 335 -6.21 -4.88 5.03
CA LYS A 335 -6.13 -4.15 6.29
C LYS A 335 -6.94 -2.85 6.28
N ARG A 336 -7.05 -2.17 5.13
CA ARG A 336 -7.88 -0.96 5.02
C ARG A 336 -9.35 -1.28 5.20
N ASP A 337 -9.76 -2.43 4.67
CA ASP A 337 -11.15 -2.86 4.67
C ASP A 337 -11.49 -3.68 5.93
N ASN A 338 -10.59 -3.74 6.92
CA ASN A 338 -10.66 -4.58 8.12
C ASN A 338 -10.88 -6.08 7.81
N THR A 339 -10.28 -6.57 6.72
CA THR A 339 -10.34 -7.96 6.28
C THR A 339 -8.96 -8.64 6.26
N VAL A 340 -8.94 -9.91 5.89
CA VAL A 340 -7.71 -10.69 5.65
C VAL A 340 -7.40 -10.81 4.16
N ALA A 341 -6.12 -10.94 3.81
CA ALA A 341 -5.67 -10.97 2.42
C ALA A 341 -5.60 -12.40 1.87
N GLY A 342 -6.14 -12.60 0.67
CA GLY A 342 -6.07 -13.87 -0.03
C GLY A 342 -5.62 -13.74 -1.48
N GLY A 343 -5.27 -14.87 -2.08
CA GLY A 343 -4.97 -14.94 -3.50
C GLY A 343 -5.04 -16.36 -4.05
N LYS A 344 -5.62 -16.48 -5.24
CA LYS A 344 -5.74 -17.74 -5.96
C LYS A 344 -5.22 -17.59 -7.39
N TYR A 345 -4.33 -18.49 -7.78
CA TYR A 345 -4.03 -18.78 -9.17
C TYR A 345 -3.36 -20.17 -9.26
N PRO A 346 -3.68 -21.03 -10.23
CA PRO A 346 -3.14 -22.40 -10.26
C PRO A 346 -1.61 -22.48 -10.26
N HIS A 347 -0.94 -21.53 -10.93
CA HIS A 347 0.53 -21.46 -10.94
C HIS A 347 1.15 -21.19 -9.56
N LEU A 348 0.38 -20.72 -8.57
CA LEU A 348 0.88 -20.60 -7.21
C LEU A 348 1.35 -21.94 -6.63
N CYS A 349 0.87 -23.08 -7.13
CA CYS A 349 1.42 -24.38 -6.73
C CYS A 349 2.92 -24.48 -7.08
N ARG A 350 3.32 -24.00 -8.26
CA ARG A 350 4.73 -23.94 -8.70
C ARG A 350 5.54 -22.88 -7.94
N PHE A 351 4.88 -21.85 -7.45
CA PHE A 351 5.50 -20.67 -6.83
C PHE A 351 5.39 -20.67 -5.29
N ALA A 352 5.02 -21.78 -4.67
CA ALA A 352 4.81 -21.87 -3.23
C ALA A 352 6.10 -21.54 -2.44
N ASP A 353 7.24 -22.09 -2.85
CA ASP A 353 8.55 -21.74 -2.27
C ASP A 353 8.89 -20.26 -2.45
N HIS A 354 8.63 -19.69 -3.64
CA HIS A 354 8.88 -18.26 -3.89
C HIS A 354 7.97 -17.36 -3.04
N LEU A 355 6.71 -17.78 -2.82
CA LEU A 355 5.81 -17.11 -1.89
C LEU A 355 6.35 -17.19 -0.47
N TYR A 356 6.78 -18.37 0.00
CA TYR A 356 7.34 -18.52 1.34
C TYR A 356 8.61 -17.71 1.53
N GLN A 357 9.52 -17.69 0.54
CA GLN A 357 10.69 -16.80 0.57
C GLN A 357 10.31 -15.31 0.59
N ALA A 358 9.20 -14.95 -0.06
CA ALA A 358 8.73 -13.57 -0.15
C ALA A 358 8.16 -13.05 1.18
N ILE A 359 7.41 -13.87 1.91
CA ILE A 359 6.57 -13.43 3.05
C ILE A 359 6.73 -14.28 4.33
N GLY A 360 7.57 -15.31 4.31
CA GLY A 360 7.91 -16.16 5.45
C GLY A 360 6.70 -16.76 6.15
N GLU A 361 6.74 -16.71 7.48
CA GLU A 361 5.74 -17.29 8.38
C GLU A 361 4.34 -16.65 8.29
N SER A 362 4.16 -15.61 7.47
CA SER A 362 2.83 -15.06 7.21
C SER A 362 2.03 -15.83 6.16
N LEU A 363 2.65 -16.78 5.46
CA LEU A 363 1.94 -17.62 4.50
C LEU A 363 1.01 -18.61 5.23
N ARG A 364 -0.23 -18.71 4.77
CA ARG A 364 -1.22 -19.72 5.16
C ARG A 364 -1.74 -20.37 3.88
N ILE A 365 -1.87 -21.69 3.87
CA ILE A 365 -2.31 -22.41 2.67
C ILE A 365 -3.73 -22.93 2.87
N VAL A 366 -4.58 -22.64 1.91
CA VAL A 366 -5.84 -23.36 1.71
C VAL A 366 -5.65 -24.22 0.46
N THR A 367 -5.76 -25.53 0.58
CA THR A 367 -5.58 -26.43 -0.56
C THR A 367 -6.74 -27.38 -0.74
N ILE A 368 -7.01 -27.76 -1.99
CA ILE A 368 -8.16 -28.57 -2.37
C ILE A 368 -7.68 -29.97 -2.72
N ASP A 369 -8.20 -30.96 -2.01
CA ASP A 369 -7.95 -32.36 -2.32
C ASP A 369 -9.07 -32.88 -3.23
N ARG A 370 -8.64 -33.24 -4.44
CA ARG A 370 -9.46 -33.83 -5.50
C ARG A 370 -8.59 -34.82 -6.26
N PRO A 371 -9.09 -36.03 -6.60
CA PRO A 371 -8.33 -36.97 -7.41
C PRO A 371 -7.78 -36.33 -8.69
N ILE A 372 -6.46 -36.40 -8.88
CA ILE A 372 -5.76 -35.69 -9.98
C ILE A 372 -6.32 -36.06 -11.35
N GLU A 373 -6.71 -37.32 -11.52
CA GLU A 373 -7.32 -37.84 -12.75
C GLU A 373 -8.63 -37.12 -13.12
N ALA A 374 -9.43 -36.69 -12.13
CA ALA A 374 -10.64 -35.92 -12.40
C ALA A 374 -10.31 -34.50 -12.89
N SER A 375 -9.28 -33.88 -12.32
CA SER A 375 -8.78 -32.55 -12.71
C SER A 375 -8.15 -32.57 -14.10
N ILE A 376 -7.38 -33.60 -14.44
CA ILE A 376 -6.79 -33.82 -15.77
C ILE A 376 -7.89 -33.96 -16.82
N ARG A 377 -8.84 -34.88 -16.62
CA ARG A 377 -9.97 -35.07 -17.56
C ARG A 377 -10.78 -33.78 -17.76
N SER A 378 -11.03 -33.02 -16.70
CA SER A 378 -11.74 -31.74 -16.79
C SER A 378 -10.97 -30.70 -17.60
N LEU A 379 -9.65 -30.61 -17.42
CA LEU A 379 -8.80 -29.70 -18.18
C LEU A 379 -8.73 -30.09 -19.66
N GLN A 380 -8.55 -31.37 -19.97
CA GLN A 380 -8.54 -31.90 -21.34
C GLN A 380 -9.87 -31.62 -22.06
N ALA A 381 -11.01 -31.87 -21.40
CA ALA A 381 -12.33 -31.57 -21.95
C ALA A 381 -12.51 -30.08 -22.27
N ARG A 382 -12.05 -29.18 -21.36
CA ARG A 382 -12.05 -27.73 -21.60
C ARG A 382 -11.16 -27.37 -22.80
N SER A 383 -9.95 -27.88 -22.85
CA SER A 383 -8.99 -27.59 -23.92
C SER A 383 -9.52 -28.05 -25.29
N LYS A 384 -10.15 -29.22 -25.36
CA LYS A 384 -10.79 -29.73 -26.59
C LYS A 384 -11.93 -28.82 -27.07
N LYS A 385 -12.78 -28.35 -26.15
CA LYS A 385 -13.90 -27.43 -26.46
C LYS A 385 -13.42 -26.08 -27.00
N HIS A 386 -12.23 -25.64 -26.60
CA HIS A 386 -11.69 -24.30 -26.88
C HIS A 386 -10.40 -24.34 -27.70
N ARG A 387 -10.29 -25.28 -28.63
CA ARG A 387 -9.08 -25.47 -29.45
C ARG A 387 -8.68 -24.16 -30.15
N GLY A 388 -7.39 -23.81 -30.06
CA GLY A 388 -6.83 -22.58 -30.63
C GLY A 388 -6.87 -21.36 -29.69
N GLN A 389 -7.51 -21.47 -28.53
CA GLN A 389 -7.45 -20.45 -27.49
C GLN A 389 -6.16 -20.55 -26.67
N TRP A 390 -5.72 -19.44 -26.09
CA TRP A 390 -4.48 -19.37 -25.30
C TRP A 390 -4.50 -20.27 -24.05
N PHE A 391 -5.69 -20.66 -23.58
CA PHE A 391 -5.92 -21.54 -22.44
C PHE A 391 -6.26 -22.98 -22.84
N ALA A 392 -5.95 -23.39 -24.07
CA ALA A 392 -6.09 -24.76 -24.55
C ALA A 392 -4.73 -25.42 -24.77
N ALA A 393 -4.63 -26.70 -24.43
CA ALA A 393 -3.44 -27.52 -24.64
C ALA A 393 -3.85 -28.96 -25.04
N ASP A 394 -2.93 -29.73 -25.62
CA ASP A 394 -3.15 -31.15 -25.89
C ASP A 394 -3.22 -32.00 -24.61
N ASP A 395 -3.65 -33.24 -24.75
CA ASP A 395 -3.94 -34.13 -23.62
C ASP A 395 -2.70 -34.45 -22.78
N GLU A 396 -1.55 -34.65 -23.43
CA GLU A 396 -0.26 -34.95 -22.79
C GLU A 396 0.25 -33.73 -22.00
N THR A 397 0.16 -32.55 -22.59
CA THR A 397 0.56 -31.30 -21.94
C THR A 397 -0.36 -30.96 -20.76
N CYS A 398 -1.66 -31.22 -20.88
CA CYS A 398 -2.60 -31.07 -19.77
C CYS A 398 -2.25 -32.00 -18.60
N ASP A 399 -1.92 -33.28 -18.88
CA ASP A 399 -1.51 -34.24 -17.85
C ASP A 399 -0.22 -33.78 -17.15
N ARG A 400 0.83 -33.49 -17.92
CA ARG A 400 2.13 -33.05 -17.41
C ARG A 400 2.01 -31.80 -16.53
N LEU A 401 1.27 -30.78 -16.98
CA LEU A 401 1.06 -29.55 -16.21
C LEU A 401 0.37 -29.85 -14.88
N GLN A 402 -0.72 -30.61 -14.89
CA GLN A 402 -1.51 -30.87 -13.69
C GLN A 402 -0.72 -31.68 -12.65
N ARG A 403 0.05 -32.68 -13.09
CA ARG A 403 0.92 -33.47 -12.21
C ARG A 403 2.05 -32.63 -11.64
N SER A 404 2.70 -31.79 -12.46
CA SER A 404 3.74 -30.88 -12.00
C SER A 404 3.22 -29.89 -10.94
N LEU A 405 2.04 -29.29 -11.16
CA LEU A 405 1.43 -28.40 -10.16
C LEU A 405 1.12 -29.14 -8.85
N LEU A 406 0.59 -30.37 -8.92
CA LEU A 406 0.31 -31.17 -7.73
C LEU A 406 1.60 -31.53 -6.98
N GLU A 407 2.63 -31.96 -7.70
CA GLU A 407 3.93 -32.34 -7.13
C GLU A 407 4.57 -31.18 -6.38
N HIS A 408 4.66 -29.99 -6.99
CA HIS A 408 5.23 -28.82 -6.32
C HIS A 408 4.45 -28.41 -5.07
N ARG A 409 3.13 -28.52 -5.10
CA ARG A 409 2.27 -28.26 -3.94
C ARG A 409 2.59 -29.21 -2.79
N GLU A 410 2.60 -30.52 -3.06
CA GLU A 410 2.87 -31.53 -2.03
C GLU A 410 4.31 -31.44 -1.50
N GLN A 411 5.28 -31.23 -2.39
CA GLN A 411 6.67 -31.04 -2.03
C GLN A 411 6.84 -29.83 -1.09
N PHE A 412 6.18 -28.71 -1.38
CA PHE A 412 6.20 -27.53 -0.52
C PHE A 412 5.63 -27.82 0.87
N ILE A 413 4.44 -28.44 0.92
CA ILE A 413 3.76 -28.78 2.19
C ILE A 413 4.65 -29.72 3.03
N GLN A 414 5.30 -30.69 2.38
CA GLN A 414 6.20 -31.63 3.04
C GLN A 414 7.49 -30.96 3.55
N SER A 415 8.06 -30.02 2.77
CA SER A 415 9.31 -29.34 3.13
C SER A 415 9.13 -28.22 4.16
N HIS A 416 7.90 -27.73 4.34
CA HIS A 416 7.56 -26.65 5.27
C HIS A 416 6.46 -27.03 6.27
N PRO A 417 6.69 -28.02 7.16
CA PRO A 417 5.67 -28.57 8.06
C PRO A 417 5.10 -27.56 9.07
N ASN A 418 5.82 -26.45 9.31
CA ASN A 418 5.39 -25.37 10.21
C ASN A 418 4.47 -24.35 9.52
N THR A 419 4.33 -24.39 8.18
CA THR A 419 3.39 -23.52 7.48
C THR A 419 1.98 -24.06 7.70
N PRO A 420 1.03 -23.29 8.26
CA PRO A 420 -0.32 -23.79 8.47
C PRO A 420 -1.03 -24.07 7.14
N VAL A 421 -1.62 -25.26 7.06
CA VAL A 421 -2.35 -25.75 5.88
C VAL A 421 -3.73 -26.22 6.31
N HIS A 422 -4.76 -25.74 5.61
CA HIS A 422 -6.10 -26.28 5.67
C HIS A 422 -6.40 -27.01 4.36
N ARG A 423 -6.76 -28.30 4.47
CA ARG A 423 -7.06 -29.18 3.33
C ARG A 423 -8.57 -29.33 3.22
N VAL A 424 -9.11 -28.85 2.10
CA VAL A 424 -10.52 -28.94 1.77
C VAL A 424 -10.74 -30.15 0.88
N ASP A 425 -11.46 -31.15 1.38
CA ASP A 425 -11.89 -32.27 0.54
C ASP A 425 -13.06 -31.80 -0.34
N PHE A 426 -12.85 -31.82 -1.67
CA PHE A 426 -13.85 -31.28 -2.59
C PHE A 426 -15.17 -32.05 -2.57
N GLN A 427 -15.16 -33.35 -2.23
CA GLN A 427 -16.37 -34.14 -2.13
C GLN A 427 -17.13 -33.79 -0.84
N VAL A 428 -16.42 -33.67 0.28
CA VAL A 428 -17.01 -33.24 1.56
C VAL A 428 -17.60 -31.84 1.46
N LEU A 429 -16.88 -30.90 0.83
CA LEU A 429 -17.38 -29.55 0.56
C LEU A 429 -18.72 -29.58 -0.20
N CYS A 430 -18.89 -30.49 -1.16
CA CYS A 430 -20.14 -30.62 -1.90
C CYS A 430 -21.26 -31.31 -1.11
N ASP A 431 -20.92 -32.28 -0.26
CA ASP A 431 -21.90 -33.10 0.47
C ASP A 431 -22.37 -32.42 1.77
N ASP A 432 -21.46 -31.73 2.47
CA ASP A 432 -21.73 -30.96 3.70
C ASP A 432 -20.99 -29.60 3.69
N PRO A 433 -21.47 -28.64 2.87
CA PRO A 433 -20.81 -27.34 2.73
C PRO A 433 -20.78 -26.52 4.03
N ARG A 434 -21.76 -26.68 4.92
CA ARG A 434 -21.81 -25.88 6.16
C ARG A 434 -20.66 -26.22 7.10
N THR A 435 -20.41 -27.50 7.32
CA THR A 435 -19.32 -27.94 8.20
C THR A 435 -17.96 -27.52 7.62
N GLU A 436 -17.72 -27.76 6.34
CA GLU A 436 -16.46 -27.40 5.68
C GLU A 436 -16.22 -25.88 5.66
N VAL A 437 -17.27 -25.07 5.42
CA VAL A 437 -17.17 -23.60 5.47
C VAL A 437 -16.87 -23.12 6.89
N GLN A 438 -17.42 -23.75 7.93
CA GLN A 438 -17.11 -23.42 9.32
C GLN A 438 -15.65 -23.71 9.67
N GLU A 439 -15.12 -24.86 9.28
CA GLU A 439 -13.70 -25.18 9.51
C GLU A 439 -12.77 -24.19 8.78
N LEU A 440 -13.17 -23.75 7.58
CA LEU A 440 -12.46 -22.72 6.84
C LEU A 440 -12.50 -21.37 7.57
N VAL A 441 -13.65 -20.96 8.13
CA VAL A 441 -13.76 -19.73 8.94
C VAL A 441 -12.81 -19.77 10.13
N ASP A 442 -12.76 -20.90 10.85
CA ASP A 442 -11.87 -21.10 12.00
C ASP A 442 -10.39 -20.99 11.59
N PHE A 443 -10.02 -21.59 10.46
CA PHE A 443 -8.66 -21.49 9.92
C PHE A 443 -8.29 -20.07 9.48
N LEU A 444 -9.25 -19.35 8.90
CA LEU A 444 -9.07 -17.96 8.47
C LEU A 444 -8.98 -16.99 9.66
N GLY A 445 -9.54 -17.35 10.82
CA GLY A 445 -9.56 -16.52 12.02
C GLY A 445 -10.41 -15.25 11.84
N ILE A 446 -11.52 -15.38 11.12
CA ILE A 446 -12.46 -14.29 10.80
C ILE A 446 -13.80 -14.53 11.48
N ASN A 447 -14.61 -13.47 11.60
CA ASN A 447 -15.97 -13.53 12.14
C ASN A 447 -16.96 -13.00 11.08
N PRO A 448 -17.38 -13.83 10.11
CA PRO A 448 -18.36 -13.41 9.11
C PRO A 448 -19.73 -13.18 9.75
N SER A 449 -20.54 -12.32 9.15
CA SER A 449 -21.97 -12.22 9.47
C SER A 449 -22.73 -13.47 9.01
N ASP A 450 -23.92 -13.71 9.58
CA ASP A 450 -24.79 -14.82 9.16
C ASP A 450 -25.10 -14.77 7.66
N GLU A 451 -25.29 -13.56 7.10
CA GLU A 451 -25.52 -13.35 5.66
C GLU A 451 -24.30 -13.73 4.81
N GLU A 452 -23.08 -13.37 5.23
CA GLU A 452 -21.84 -13.73 4.54
C GLU A 452 -21.57 -15.23 4.61
N PHE A 453 -21.88 -15.86 5.75
CA PHE A 453 -21.75 -17.29 5.96
C PHE A 453 -22.72 -18.08 5.06
N ASP A 454 -24.01 -17.73 5.08
CA ASP A 454 -25.01 -18.40 4.24
C ASP A 454 -24.72 -18.18 2.74
N ALA A 455 -24.27 -16.99 2.32
CA ALA A 455 -23.85 -16.74 0.94
C ALA A 455 -22.66 -17.62 0.52
N ALA A 456 -21.70 -17.85 1.43
CA ALA A 456 -20.57 -18.72 1.18
C ALA A 456 -21.01 -20.19 1.02
N VAL A 457 -21.94 -20.67 1.85
CA VAL A 457 -22.53 -22.01 1.78
C VAL A 457 -23.34 -22.19 0.49
N ASP A 458 -24.18 -21.23 0.15
CA ASP A 458 -25.04 -21.27 -1.04
C ASP A 458 -24.23 -21.29 -2.34
N HIS A 459 -23.05 -20.65 -2.35
CA HIS A 459 -22.14 -20.67 -3.50
C HIS A 459 -21.66 -22.09 -3.87
N VAL A 460 -21.60 -22.99 -2.89
CA VAL A 460 -21.15 -24.36 -3.09
C VAL A 460 -22.26 -25.23 -3.69
N ASN A 461 -23.53 -24.85 -3.50
CA ASN A 461 -24.68 -25.67 -3.84
C ASN A 461 -24.73 -26.03 -5.35
N PRO A 462 -24.60 -27.32 -5.71
CA PRO A 462 -24.58 -27.75 -7.10
C PRO A 462 -25.90 -27.54 -7.85
N GLU A 463 -27.03 -27.38 -7.16
CA GLU A 463 -28.33 -27.12 -7.78
C GLU A 463 -28.47 -25.69 -8.33
N LEU A 464 -27.70 -24.74 -7.77
CA LEU A 464 -27.70 -23.33 -8.18
C LEU A 464 -26.71 -23.04 -9.32
N ARG A 465 -25.85 -24.00 -9.71
CA ARG A 465 -24.86 -23.87 -10.80
C ARG A 465 -25.44 -23.86 -12.23
N LYS A 466 -26.77 -23.90 -12.41
CA LYS A 466 -27.41 -24.00 -13.73
C LYS A 466 -27.46 -22.71 -14.56
N HIS A 467 -27.01 -21.58 -14.03
CA HIS A 467 -26.97 -20.33 -14.80
C HIS A 467 -25.61 -19.62 -14.62
N GLY A 468 -24.63 -20.04 -15.43
CA GLY A 468 -23.33 -19.40 -15.56
C GLY A 468 -22.66 -19.76 -16.88
#